data_AF-A0A7V3LEV0-F1
#
_entry.id   AF-A0A7V3LEV0-F1
#
_cell.length_a   1.000
_cell.length_b   1.000
_cell.length_c   1.000
_cell.angle_alpha   90.00
_cell.angle_beta   90.00
_cell.angle_gamma   90.00
#
_symmetry.space_group_name_H-M   'P 1'
#
loop_
_entity.id
_entity.type
_entity.pdbx_description
1 polymer ?
#
loop_
_entity_poly.entity_id
_entity_poly.type
_entity_poly.pdbx_seq_one_letter_code
_entity_poly.pdbx_strand_id
1 'polypeptide(L)'
;MGRRILALDKKISVGYLRKCVKEVKILRLWQITTFFLFFGLVLFSNVFLRPSFLFTSSARLHQRESLARQTNPLKEPEIYIAPAGIFSLSEFLQEKQVTLYPEDKVEVFAAPFLGIGFQVKVYRADLVTVLDGGQRRIYRTWQKTVGEFLKEKGISVGGEG
;
A
#
# COMPACT_ATOMS: atom_id res chain seq x y z
N MET A 1 -2.66 -43.05 27.53
CA MET A 1 -1.49 -43.79 26.97
C MET A 1 -1.30 -43.30 25.55
N GLY A 2 -0.19 -42.76 25.05
CA GLY A 2 1.18 -42.66 25.50
C GLY A 2 2.06 -42.49 24.25
N ARG A 3 2.57 -41.27 24.04
CA ARG A 3 3.79 -40.81 23.31
C ARG A 3 4.25 -41.58 22.04
N ARG A 4 4.67 -40.83 21.00
CA ARG A 4 6.09 -40.43 20.80
C ARG A 4 6.30 -39.66 19.48
N ILE A 5 7.02 -38.55 19.62
CA ILE A 5 7.66 -37.71 18.62
C ILE A 5 8.93 -38.40 18.13
N LEU A 6 9.28 -38.29 16.84
CA LEU A 6 10.67 -38.36 16.39
C LEU A 6 10.93 -37.29 15.32
N ALA A 7 11.76 -36.32 15.71
CA ALA A 7 12.46 -35.40 14.84
C ALA A 7 13.68 -36.11 14.22
N LEU A 8 14.02 -35.76 12.98
CA LEU A 8 15.32 -36.07 12.40
C LEU A 8 15.90 -34.81 11.76
N ASP A 9 16.78 -34.20 12.56
CA ASP A 9 17.80 -33.21 12.20
C ASP A 9 18.90 -33.91 11.39
N LYS A 10 19.34 -33.30 10.28
CA LYS A 10 20.69 -33.56 9.76
C LYS A 10 21.25 -32.36 9.00
N LYS A 11 22.09 -31.64 9.73
CA LYS A 11 22.95 -30.52 9.33
C LYS A 11 24.21 -30.99 8.56
N ILE A 12 24.65 -30.12 7.63
CA ILE A 12 26.05 -29.76 7.29
C ILE A 12 26.89 -30.74 6.45
N SER A 13 27.44 -30.26 5.33
CA SER A 13 28.90 -30.20 5.16
C SER A 13 29.35 -29.17 4.12
N VAL A 14 30.35 -28.39 4.53
CA VAL A 14 30.99 -27.24 3.88
C VAL A 14 32.30 -27.71 3.25
N GLY A 15 32.62 -27.16 2.08
CA GLY A 15 34.00 -26.82 1.72
C GLY A 15 34.93 -27.96 1.29
N TYR A 16 35.08 -28.13 -0.01
CA TYR A 16 36.29 -28.66 -0.62
C TYR A 16 36.75 -27.66 -1.70
N LEU A 17 37.75 -26.84 -1.37
CA LEU A 17 39.12 -26.93 -1.90
C LEU A 17 39.22 -26.50 -3.37
N ARG A 18 39.32 -25.20 -3.67
CA ARG A 18 40.60 -24.45 -3.75
C ARG A 18 41.86 -25.33 -3.64
N LYS A 19 42.39 -25.81 -4.77
CA LYS A 19 43.84 -25.90 -5.09
C LYS A 19 44.06 -26.67 -6.39
N CYS A 20 44.19 -25.95 -7.49
CA CYS A 20 45.03 -26.35 -8.63
C CYS A 20 45.40 -25.03 -9.36
N VAL A 21 46.44 -24.34 -8.88
CA VAL A 21 47.82 -24.49 -9.36
C VAL A 21 47.85 -24.11 -10.85
N LYS A 22 48.02 -22.82 -11.16
CA LYS A 22 49.35 -22.20 -11.37
C LYS A 22 50.27 -23.10 -12.19
N GLU A 23 50.13 -23.07 -13.51
CA GLU A 23 51.21 -23.13 -14.50
C GLU A 23 50.58 -22.98 -15.89
N VAL A 24 51.36 -22.68 -16.94
CA VAL A 24 50.89 -22.38 -18.31
C VAL A 24 50.35 -20.95 -18.53
N LYS A 25 50.94 -19.97 -17.83
CA LYS A 25 51.08 -18.59 -18.35
C LYS A 25 52.35 -18.58 -19.20
N ILE A 26 52.28 -18.28 -20.50
CA ILE A 26 53.28 -17.50 -21.30
C ILE A 26 53.22 -17.72 -22.82
N LEU A 27 52.60 -18.79 -23.36
CA LEU A 27 52.66 -19.08 -24.81
C LEU A 27 51.37 -18.88 -25.63
N ARG A 28 50.30 -18.29 -25.07
CA ARG A 28 49.02 -18.05 -25.77
C ARG A 28 48.59 -16.59 -25.89
N LEU A 29 49.52 -15.63 -25.71
CA LEU A 29 49.16 -14.20 -25.70
C LEU A 29 49.22 -13.50 -27.07
N TRP A 30 49.69 -14.18 -28.13
CA TRP A 30 49.86 -13.56 -29.46
C TRP A 30 48.81 -13.98 -30.51
N GLN A 31 47.89 -14.91 -30.20
CA GLN A 31 46.79 -15.30 -31.11
C GLN A 31 45.43 -14.66 -30.78
N ILE A 32 45.26 -14.07 -29.60
CA ILE A 32 43.95 -13.52 -29.15
C ILE A 32 43.76 -12.08 -29.64
N THR A 33 44.84 -11.31 -29.81
CA THR A 33 44.75 -9.91 -30.26
C THR A 33 44.36 -9.79 -31.72
N THR A 34 44.75 -10.74 -32.57
CA THR A 34 44.38 -10.77 -34.00
C THR A 34 42.94 -11.22 -34.24
N PHE A 35 42.35 -12.01 -33.35
CA PHE A 35 40.96 -12.49 -33.50
C PHE A 35 39.91 -11.41 -33.16
N PHE A 36 40.20 -10.51 -32.22
CA PHE A 36 39.25 -9.46 -31.81
C PHE A 36 39.10 -8.33 -32.84
N LEU A 37 40.12 -8.08 -33.67
CA LEU A 37 40.09 -6.99 -34.66
C LEU A 37 39.25 -7.36 -35.90
N PHE A 38 39.15 -8.65 -36.23
CA PHE A 38 38.34 -9.11 -37.36
C PHE A 38 36.86 -9.36 -37.00
N PHE A 39 36.56 -9.79 -35.77
CA PHE A 39 35.16 -10.01 -35.34
C PHE A 39 34.43 -8.72 -34.93
N GLY A 40 35.17 -7.66 -34.57
CA GLY A 40 34.59 -6.36 -34.20
C GLY A 40 33.93 -5.60 -35.38
N LEU A 41 34.39 -5.80 -36.61
CA LEU A 41 33.90 -5.04 -37.76
C LEU A 41 32.61 -5.61 -38.37
N VAL A 42 32.31 -6.90 -38.18
CA VAL A 42 31.12 -7.55 -38.77
C VAL A 42 29.86 -7.34 -37.91
N LEU A 43 30.00 -7.03 -36.62
CA LEU A 43 28.85 -6.75 -35.75
C LEU A 43 28.38 -5.29 -35.75
N PHE A 44 29.14 -4.35 -36.35
CA PHE A 44 28.77 -2.94 -36.35
C PHE A 44 27.87 -2.51 -37.52
N SER A 45 27.80 -3.27 -38.62
CA SER A 45 27.03 -2.86 -39.81
C SER A 45 25.55 -3.28 -39.82
N ASN A 46 25.10 -4.14 -38.90
CA ASN A 46 23.72 -4.66 -38.90
C ASN A 46 22.81 -4.17 -37.76
N VAL A 47 23.27 -3.26 -36.90
CA VAL A 47 22.47 -2.76 -35.77
C VAL A 47 21.74 -1.44 -36.08
N PHE A 48 22.08 -0.75 -37.17
CA PHE A 48 21.64 0.65 -37.36
C PHE A 48 20.35 0.87 -38.17
N LEU A 49 19.69 -0.17 -38.68
CA LEU A 49 18.45 -0.02 -39.46
C LEU A 49 17.36 -1.00 -39.02
N ARG A 50 16.92 -0.87 -37.76
CA ARG A 50 15.57 -1.32 -37.39
C ARG A 50 14.69 -0.07 -37.25
N PRO A 51 13.69 0.13 -38.12
CA PRO A 51 12.75 1.22 -37.95
C PRO A 51 11.94 0.98 -36.68
N SER A 52 12.16 1.82 -35.67
CA SER A 52 11.37 1.89 -34.45
C SER A 52 10.01 2.53 -34.75
N PHE A 53 9.15 1.83 -35.48
CA PHE A 53 7.75 2.20 -35.67
C PHE A 53 6.87 1.03 -35.22
N LEU A 54 5.85 1.36 -34.41
CA LEU A 54 4.82 0.48 -33.85
C LEU A 54 5.11 -0.16 -32.48
N PHE A 55 5.30 0.66 -31.44
CA PHE A 55 4.97 0.28 -30.06
C PHE A 55 4.86 1.59 -29.24
N THR A 56 3.70 2.07 -28.82
CA THR A 56 3.07 1.67 -27.55
C THR A 56 1.76 2.48 -27.36
N SER A 57 0.62 1.94 -27.79
CA SER A 57 -0.70 2.49 -27.40
C SER A 57 -1.23 1.86 -26.09
N SER A 58 -0.74 0.68 -25.73
CA SER A 58 -1.23 -0.11 -24.58
C SER A 58 -0.78 0.39 -23.21
N ALA A 59 0.30 1.18 -23.11
CA ALA A 59 0.78 1.69 -21.83
C ALA A 59 -0.14 2.77 -21.21
N ARG A 60 -1.05 3.36 -22.00
CA ARG A 60 -1.90 4.48 -21.55
C ARG A 60 -3.17 4.02 -20.83
N LEU A 61 -3.63 2.77 -21.03
CA LEU A 61 -4.82 2.24 -20.38
C LEU A 61 -4.55 1.80 -18.93
N HIS A 62 -3.42 1.15 -18.66
CA HIS A 62 -3.05 0.77 -17.28
C HIS A 62 -2.78 1.99 -16.38
N GLN A 63 -2.23 3.08 -16.91
CA GLN A 63 -1.95 4.30 -16.15
C GLN A 63 -3.23 5.05 -15.73
N ARG A 64 -4.33 4.96 -16.49
CA ARG A 64 -5.62 5.58 -16.11
C ARG A 64 -6.33 4.78 -15.03
N GLU A 65 -6.19 3.46 -15.03
CA GLU A 65 -6.77 2.59 -13.99
C GLU A 65 -6.11 2.80 -12.61
N SER A 66 -4.78 3.03 -12.58
CA SER A 66 -4.08 3.33 -11.32
C SER A 66 -4.43 4.71 -10.76
N LEU A 67 -4.62 5.72 -11.62
CA LEU A 67 -5.08 7.06 -11.22
C LEU A 67 -6.55 7.08 -10.76
N ALA A 68 -7.42 6.29 -11.38
CA ALA A 68 -8.83 6.16 -10.96
C ALA A 68 -8.99 5.39 -9.64
N ARG A 69 -8.06 4.48 -9.29
CA ARG A 69 -7.99 3.89 -7.94
C ARG A 69 -7.46 4.86 -6.88
N GLN A 70 -6.77 5.91 -7.29
CA GLN A 70 -6.17 6.90 -6.39
C GLN A 70 -7.13 8.03 -6.02
N THR A 71 -8.29 8.15 -6.70
CA THR A 71 -9.33 9.09 -6.32
C THR A 71 -10.17 8.52 -5.18
N ASN A 72 -9.79 8.91 -3.97
CA ASN A 72 -10.45 8.69 -2.68
C ASN A 72 -10.05 7.38 -1.97
N PRO A 73 -9.04 7.40 -1.08
CA PRO A 73 -8.92 6.33 -0.09
C PRO A 73 -10.23 6.29 0.67
N LEU A 74 -11.01 5.23 0.49
CA LEU A 74 -12.17 4.96 1.33
C LEU A 74 -11.67 5.00 2.77
N LYS A 75 -12.26 5.89 3.58
CA LYS A 75 -11.82 6.07 4.96
C LYS A 75 -11.88 4.73 5.67
N GLU A 76 -10.75 4.28 6.21
CA GLU A 76 -10.66 2.98 6.86
C GLU A 76 -11.54 2.99 8.11
N PRO A 77 -12.48 2.04 8.27
CA PRO A 77 -13.36 1.99 9.42
C PRO A 77 -12.64 1.44 10.64
N GLU A 78 -12.95 2.00 11.80
CA GLU A 78 -12.65 1.38 13.10
C GLU A 78 -13.65 0.23 13.31
N ILE A 79 -13.14 -1.00 13.44
CA ILE A 79 -13.97 -2.21 13.56
C ILE A 79 -13.99 -2.67 15.01
N TYR A 80 -15.18 -2.83 15.56
CA TYR A 80 -15.42 -3.38 16.88
C TYR A 80 -16.28 -4.63 16.78
N ILE A 81 -15.88 -5.70 17.46
CA ILE A 81 -16.60 -6.98 17.46
C ILE A 81 -17.16 -7.21 18.86
N ALA A 82 -18.49 -7.30 18.94
CA ALA A 82 -19.20 -7.62 20.17
C ALA A 82 -19.40 -9.14 20.30
N PRO A 83 -19.11 -9.73 21.46
CA PRO A 83 -19.45 -11.12 21.73
C PRO A 83 -20.96 -11.33 21.82
N ALA A 84 -21.39 -12.59 21.78
CA ALA A 84 -22.77 -12.96 22.06
C ALA A 84 -23.19 -12.57 23.50
N GLY A 85 -24.49 -12.33 23.69
CA GLY A 85 -25.05 -11.92 24.99
C GLY A 85 -25.11 -10.42 25.25
N ILE A 86 -24.65 -9.59 24.31
CA ILE A 86 -24.82 -8.13 24.36
C ILE A 86 -25.98 -7.72 23.45
N PHE A 87 -26.96 -7.02 24.03
CA PHE A 87 -28.20 -6.63 23.33
C PHE A 87 -28.26 -5.15 22.97
N SER A 88 -27.32 -4.34 23.49
CA SER A 88 -27.31 -2.90 23.33
C SER A 88 -25.99 -2.43 22.72
N LEU A 89 -26.09 -1.62 21.66
CA LEU A 89 -24.93 -1.01 21.01
C LEU A 89 -24.29 0.08 21.87
N SER A 90 -25.09 0.88 22.58
CA SER A 90 -24.58 1.98 23.40
C SER A 90 -23.76 1.46 24.58
N GLU A 91 -24.25 0.42 25.25
CA GLU A 91 -23.55 -0.24 26.35
C GLU A 91 -22.22 -0.84 25.89
N PHE A 92 -22.22 -1.53 24.74
CA PHE A 92 -21.01 -2.09 24.15
C PHE A 92 -19.96 -1.02 23.85
N LEU A 93 -20.35 0.08 23.19
CA LEU A 93 -19.42 1.15 22.86
C LEU A 93 -18.90 1.88 24.10
N GLN A 94 -19.74 2.03 25.13
CA GLN A 94 -19.34 2.60 26.41
C GLN A 94 -18.32 1.71 27.13
N GLU A 95 -18.52 0.39 27.15
CA GLU A 95 -17.56 -0.58 27.71
C GLU A 95 -16.20 -0.48 27.01
N LYS A 96 -16.20 -0.34 25.68
CA LYS A 96 -14.99 -0.13 24.88
C LYS A 96 -14.41 1.28 24.95
N GLN A 97 -15.03 2.18 25.73
CA GLN A 97 -14.63 3.58 25.88
C GLN A 97 -14.59 4.33 24.55
N VAL A 98 -15.46 3.94 23.61
CA VAL A 98 -15.56 4.54 22.29
C VAL A 98 -16.57 5.68 22.35
N THR A 99 -16.09 6.91 22.22
CA THR A 99 -16.96 8.08 22.11
C THR A 99 -17.41 8.25 20.67
N LEU A 100 -18.72 8.32 20.43
CA LEU A 100 -19.28 8.65 19.11
C LEU A 100 -19.54 10.14 19.01
N TYR A 101 -19.11 10.74 17.91
CA TYR A 101 -19.47 12.11 17.55
C TYR A 101 -20.69 12.12 16.63
N PRO A 102 -21.51 13.18 16.64
CA PRO A 102 -22.70 13.25 15.80
C PRO A 102 -22.38 13.22 14.30
N GLU A 103 -21.17 13.62 13.90
CA GLU A 103 -20.71 13.53 12.51
C GLU A 103 -20.21 12.14 12.12
N ASP A 104 -19.96 11.23 13.06
CA ASP A 104 -19.46 9.89 12.75
C ASP A 104 -20.56 9.03 12.13
N LYS A 105 -20.19 8.18 11.16
CA LYS A 105 -21.11 7.23 10.54
C LYS A 105 -20.88 5.86 11.16
N VAL A 106 -21.95 5.21 11.59
CA VAL A 106 -21.90 3.90 12.25
C VAL A 106 -22.69 2.90 11.42
N GLU A 107 -22.03 1.82 11.03
CA GLU A 107 -22.67 0.66 10.40
C GLU A 107 -22.63 -0.52 11.37
N VAL A 108 -23.76 -1.21 11.51
CA VAL A 108 -23.88 -2.36 12.41
C VAL A 108 -24.27 -3.57 11.59
N PHE A 109 -23.46 -4.61 11.66
CA PHE A 109 -23.72 -5.89 11.02
C PHE A 109 -24.06 -6.96 12.07
N ALA A 110 -25.17 -7.65 11.81
CA ALA A 110 -26.03 -8.33 12.78
C ALA A 110 -26.68 -7.35 13.78
N ALA A 111 -28.00 -7.48 13.93
CA ALA A 111 -28.75 -6.60 14.82
C ALA A 111 -28.49 -6.96 16.30
N PRO A 112 -28.18 -6.00 17.19
CA PRO A 112 -27.82 -6.27 18.58
C PRO A 112 -28.87 -7.10 19.35
N PHE A 113 -30.16 -6.90 19.06
CA PHE A 113 -31.25 -7.60 19.74
C PHE A 113 -31.23 -9.12 19.53
N LEU A 114 -30.53 -9.64 18.51
CA LEU A 114 -30.41 -11.07 18.26
C LEU A 114 -29.52 -11.78 19.30
N GLY A 115 -28.65 -11.04 20.00
CA GLY A 115 -27.76 -11.60 21.01
C GLY A 115 -26.70 -12.58 20.50
N ILE A 116 -26.58 -12.77 19.18
CA ILE A 116 -25.62 -13.68 18.51
C ILE A 116 -24.23 -13.06 18.33
N GLY A 117 -24.00 -11.86 18.90
CA GLY A 117 -22.86 -11.02 18.62
C GLY A 117 -23.10 -10.14 17.38
N PHE A 118 -22.36 -9.04 17.29
CA PHE A 118 -22.47 -8.10 16.18
C PHE A 118 -21.15 -7.40 15.90
N GLN A 119 -21.01 -6.90 14.68
CA GLN A 119 -19.86 -6.10 14.26
C GLN A 119 -20.30 -4.65 14.08
N VAL A 120 -19.58 -3.72 14.70
CA VAL A 120 -19.76 -2.28 14.50
C VAL A 120 -18.59 -1.75 13.70
N LYS A 121 -18.89 -1.05 12.60
CA LYS A 121 -17.91 -0.26 11.85
C LYS A 121 -18.18 1.20 12.11
N VAL A 122 -17.20 1.91 12.63
CA VAL A 122 -17.27 3.34 12.88
C VAL A 122 -16.38 4.04 11.87
N TYR A 123 -16.99 4.88 11.04
CA TYR A 123 -16.28 5.76 10.12
C TYR A 123 -16.22 7.14 10.77
N ARG A 124 -15.01 7.59 11.11
CA ARG A 124 -14.80 8.90 11.72
C ARG A 124 -14.97 10.02 10.71
N ALA A 125 -15.40 11.20 11.12
CA ALA A 125 -15.22 12.42 10.30
C ALA A 125 -13.77 12.94 10.37
N ASP A 126 -13.31 13.71 9.38
CA ASP A 126 -11.98 14.31 9.39
C ASP A 126 -11.92 15.55 10.30
N LEU A 127 -10.83 15.68 11.05
CA LEU A 127 -10.60 16.81 11.93
C LEU A 127 -9.94 17.95 11.15
N VAL A 128 -10.62 19.10 11.10
CA VAL A 128 -10.12 20.32 10.47
C VAL A 128 -10.01 21.40 11.53
N THR A 129 -8.81 21.97 11.66
CA THR A 129 -8.60 23.13 12.53
C THR A 129 -8.74 24.40 11.70
N VAL A 130 -9.68 25.26 12.08
CA VAL A 130 -9.92 26.56 11.47
C VAL A 130 -9.40 27.65 12.40
N LEU A 131 -8.64 28.59 11.84
CA LEU A 131 -8.21 29.80 12.52
C LEU A 131 -8.96 30.98 11.90
N ASP A 132 -9.80 31.62 12.70
CA ASP A 132 -10.61 32.76 12.26
C ASP A 132 -10.40 33.93 13.24
N GLY A 133 -9.87 35.05 12.74
CA GLY A 133 -9.59 36.23 13.56
C GLY A 133 -8.73 35.96 14.80
N GLY A 134 -7.82 34.97 14.72
CA GLY A 134 -6.99 34.54 15.86
C GLY A 134 -7.65 33.52 16.80
N GLN A 135 -8.93 33.18 16.61
CA GLN A 135 -9.60 32.10 17.35
C GLN A 135 -9.39 30.76 16.64
N ARG A 136 -8.87 29.77 17.37
CA ARG A 136 -8.73 28.40 16.87
C ARG A 136 -9.97 27.58 17.22
N ARG A 137 -10.61 26.99 16.21
CA ARG A 137 -11.75 26.08 16.35
C ARG A 137 -11.47 24.77 15.64
N ILE A 138 -11.95 23.66 16.20
CA ILE A 138 -11.79 22.33 15.61
C ILE A 138 -13.16 21.87 15.12
N TYR A 139 -13.22 21.49 13.86
CA TYR A 139 -14.43 21.00 13.20
C TYR A 139 -14.23 19.57 12.70
N ARG A 140 -15.35 18.85 12.59
CA ARG A 140 -15.42 17.53 11.96
C ARG A 140 -16.18 17.63 10.64
N THR A 141 -15.65 17.07 9.56
CA THR A 141 -16.29 17.11 8.22
C THR A 141 -16.01 15.85 7.41
N TRP A 142 -16.88 15.59 6.44
CA TRP A 142 -16.72 14.55 5.41
C TRP A 142 -16.33 15.12 4.04
N GLN A 143 -16.28 16.44 3.91
CA GLN A 143 -15.95 17.07 2.64
C GLN A 143 -14.47 16.94 2.35
N LYS A 144 -14.16 16.80 1.06
CA LYS A 144 -12.78 16.67 0.59
C LYS A 144 -12.14 18.01 0.30
N THR A 145 -12.95 19.02 0.02
CA THR A 145 -12.48 20.34 -0.37
C THR A 145 -12.80 21.37 0.70
N VAL A 146 -11.92 22.36 0.85
CA VAL A 146 -12.11 23.47 1.79
C VAL A 146 -13.38 24.25 1.44
N GLY A 147 -13.68 24.46 0.15
CA GLY A 147 -14.89 25.17 -0.27
C GLY A 147 -16.18 24.46 0.11
N GLU A 148 -16.25 23.13 -0.03
CA GLU A 148 -17.39 22.33 0.42
C GLU A 148 -17.49 22.32 1.96
N PHE A 149 -16.37 22.21 2.66
CA PHE A 149 -16.32 22.29 4.12
C PHE A 149 -16.90 23.61 4.66
N LEU A 150 -16.47 24.74 4.07
CA LEU A 150 -16.95 26.06 4.47
C LEU A 150 -18.45 26.20 4.21
N LYS A 151 -18.95 25.67 3.09
CA LYS A 151 -20.40 25.60 2.82
C LYS A 151 -21.15 24.71 3.81
N GLU A 152 -20.63 23.53 4.15
CA GLU A 152 -21.21 22.61 5.13
C GLU A 152 -21.35 23.29 6.51
N LYS A 153 -20.33 24.05 6.93
CA LYS A 153 -20.34 24.76 8.21
C LYS A 153 -20.97 26.16 8.16
N GLY A 154 -21.48 26.58 7.00
CA GLY A 154 -22.10 27.89 6.81
C GLY A 154 -21.13 29.07 7.00
N ILE A 155 -19.83 28.86 6.81
CA ILE A 155 -18.81 29.88 6.95
C ILE A 155 -18.71 30.62 5.62
N SER A 156 -19.08 31.89 5.61
CA SER A 156 -18.91 32.76 4.45
C SER A 156 -17.51 33.36 4.44
N VAL A 157 -16.81 33.21 3.33
CA VAL A 157 -15.54 33.90 3.10
C VAL A 157 -15.89 35.30 2.60
N GLY A 158 -15.58 36.31 3.41
CA GLY A 158 -15.64 37.69 2.94
C GLY A 158 -14.63 37.88 1.81
N GLY A 159 -15.08 38.39 0.67
CA GLY A 159 -14.16 38.86 -0.36
C GLY A 159 -13.58 40.19 0.10
N GLU A 160 -12.27 40.24 0.32
CA GLU A 160 -11.54 41.51 0.38
C GLU A 160 -11.06 41.85 -1.03
N GLY A 161 -11.27 43.10 -1.43
CA GLY A 161 -10.86 43.66 -2.71
C GLY A 161 -9.36 43.88 -2.86
#